data_AF-A0A6G1R6P2-F1
#
_entry.id   AF-A0A6G1R6P2-F1
#
_cell.length_a   1.000
_cell.length_b   1.000
_cell.length_c   1.000
_cell.angle_alpha   90.00
_cell.angle_beta   90.00
_cell.angle_gamma   90.00
#
_symmetry.space_group_name_H-M   'P 1'
#
loop_
_entity.id
_entity.type
_entity.pdbx_description
1 polymer ?
#
loop_
_entity_poly.entity_id
_entity_poly.type
_entity_poly.pdbx_seq_one_letter_code
_entity_poly.pdbx_strand_id
1 'polypeptide(L)'
;LGDLEPVLFGPPPPLLEPLFPPQPCASPGFAERVRQHKVRLEWVRAEPAGLRGAVRVLNLAYEKAVSVRYTLNRWASCAEVAAAYQSAGPTDGLTDRFAFLLPLGA
;
A
#
# COMPACT_ATOMS: atom_id res chain seq x y z
N LEU A 1 -20.44 -31.09 15.44
CA LEU A 1 -19.63 -30.47 16.51
C LEU A 1 -18.60 -29.60 15.79
N GLY A 2 -18.98 -28.35 15.50
CA GLY A 2 -18.15 -27.44 14.71
C GLY A 2 -17.12 -26.78 15.62
N ASP A 3 -15.87 -26.81 15.19
CA ASP A 3 -14.75 -26.15 15.84
C ASP A 3 -15.00 -24.63 15.81
N LEU A 4 -15.40 -24.06 16.95
CA LEU A 4 -15.59 -22.63 17.09
C LEU A 4 -14.21 -22.02 17.36
N GLU A 5 -13.68 -21.30 16.37
CA GLU A 5 -12.48 -20.46 16.52
C GLU A 5 -12.60 -19.64 17.83
N PRO A 6 -11.59 -19.70 18.72
CA PRO A 6 -11.68 -19.02 20.00
C PRO A 6 -11.77 -17.52 19.77
N VAL A 7 -12.91 -16.94 20.16
CA VAL A 7 -13.11 -15.50 20.22
C VAL A 7 -12.07 -14.92 21.17
N LEU A 8 -11.03 -14.30 20.63
CA LEU A 8 -9.99 -13.61 21.40
C LEU A 8 -10.60 -12.35 22.04
N PHE A 9 -11.07 -12.49 23.28
CA PHE A 9 -11.49 -11.39 24.16
C PHE A 9 -10.27 -10.63 24.71
N GLY A 10 -9.47 -10.02 23.84
CA GLY A 10 -8.37 -9.14 24.20
C GLY A 10 -8.42 -7.84 23.40
N PRO A 11 -7.73 -6.76 23.83
CA PRO A 11 -7.55 -5.60 22.97
C PRO A 11 -6.88 -6.06 21.67
N PRO A 12 -7.31 -5.54 20.50
CA PRO A 12 -6.69 -5.90 19.24
C PRO A 12 -5.18 -5.64 19.33
N PRO A 13 -4.34 -6.49 18.71
CA PRO A 13 -2.90 -6.28 18.71
C PRO A 13 -2.56 -4.87 18.21
N PRO A 14 -1.55 -4.19 18.77
CA PRO A 14 -1.19 -2.85 18.36
C PRO A 14 -0.83 -2.84 16.87
N LEU A 15 -1.59 -2.07 16.10
CA LEU A 15 -1.38 -1.89 14.68
C LEU A 15 -0.43 -0.72 14.43
N LEU A 16 0.34 -0.79 13.35
CA LEU A 16 1.21 0.31 12.93
C LEU A 16 0.39 1.53 12.48
N GLU A 17 0.78 2.73 12.90
CA GLU A 17 0.12 3.96 12.47
C GLU A 17 0.93 4.69 11.38
N PRO A 18 0.33 5.01 10.23
CA PRO A 18 0.98 5.82 9.20
C PRO A 18 1.10 7.30 9.63
N LEU A 19 2.33 7.80 9.78
CA LEU A 19 2.61 9.16 10.27
C LEU A 19 2.70 10.23 9.16
N PHE A 20 1.95 10.07 8.07
CA PHE A 20 1.90 11.05 6.97
C PHE A 20 0.49 11.59 6.70
N PRO A 21 -0.20 12.18 7.69
CA PRO A 21 -1.50 12.82 7.47
C PRO A 21 -1.39 14.14 6.67
N PRO A 22 -2.39 14.50 5.83
CA PRO A 22 -3.51 13.68 5.39
C PRO A 22 -3.05 12.54 4.47
N GLN A 23 -3.87 11.49 4.31
CA GLN A 23 -3.54 10.38 3.40
C GLN A 23 -3.06 10.91 2.04
N PRO A 24 -2.02 10.31 1.41
CA PRO A 24 -1.41 10.88 0.22
C PRO A 24 -2.41 11.19 -0.91
N CYS A 25 -3.43 10.35 -1.11
CA CYS A 25 -4.50 10.59 -2.08
C CYS A 25 -5.36 11.83 -1.82
N ALA A 26 -5.53 12.20 -0.55
CA ALA A 26 -6.31 13.35 -0.12
C ALA A 26 -5.50 14.66 -0.13
N SER A 27 -4.19 14.57 -0.35
CA SER A 27 -3.34 15.76 -0.42
C SER A 27 -3.58 16.55 -1.72
N PRO A 28 -3.70 17.89 -1.67
CA PRO A 28 -3.98 18.71 -2.84
C PRO A 28 -2.85 18.54 -3.88
N GLY A 29 -3.19 18.44 -5.16
CA GLY A 29 -2.21 18.25 -6.23
C GLY A 29 -1.66 16.82 -6.39
N PHE A 30 -2.35 15.82 -5.82
CA PHE A 30 -1.91 14.43 -5.89
C PHE A 30 -1.77 13.92 -7.34
N ALA A 31 -2.76 14.22 -8.18
CA ALA A 31 -2.76 13.81 -9.58
C ALA A 31 -1.57 14.41 -10.36
N GLU A 32 -1.28 15.69 -10.15
CA GLU A 32 -0.15 16.40 -10.75
C GLU A 32 1.17 15.78 -10.28
N ARG A 33 1.30 15.45 -9.00
CA ARG A 33 2.48 14.77 -8.48
C ARG A 33 2.65 13.37 -9.09
N VAL A 34 1.57 12.62 -9.32
CA VAL A 34 1.61 11.34 -10.03
C VAL A 34 2.08 11.55 -11.47
N ARG A 35 1.59 12.57 -12.18
CA ARG A 35 2.02 12.88 -13.55
C ARG A 35 3.49 13.28 -13.62
N GLN A 36 3.96 14.08 -12.67
CA GLN A 36 5.36 14.54 -12.60
C GLN A 36 6.33 13.41 -12.24
N HIS A 37 5.98 12.58 -11.27
CA HIS A 37 6.90 11.58 -10.70
C HIS A 37 6.64 10.16 -11.19
N LYS A 38 5.62 9.98 -12.03
CA LYS A 38 5.15 8.71 -12.62
C LYS A 38 4.60 7.71 -11.61
N VAL A 39 5.00 7.77 -10.34
CA VAL A 39 4.53 6.88 -9.26
C VAL A 39 4.42 7.65 -7.94
N ARG A 40 3.31 7.44 -7.22
CA ARG A 40 3.11 7.94 -5.86
C ARG A 40 2.34 6.93 -5.01
N LEU A 41 2.67 6.87 -3.72
CA LEU A 41 1.84 6.19 -2.74
C LEU A 41 0.47 6.87 -2.70
N GLU A 42 -0.61 6.09 -2.79
CA GLU A 42 -1.98 6.59 -2.75
C GLU A 42 -2.51 6.53 -1.31
N TRP A 43 -2.38 5.37 -0.65
CA TRP A 43 -2.71 5.19 0.77
C TRP A 43 -1.93 4.01 1.34
N VAL A 44 -1.78 4.00 2.66
CA VAL A 44 -1.36 2.82 3.42
C VAL A 44 -2.22 2.73 4.69
N ARG A 45 -2.46 1.51 5.16
CA ARG A 45 -3.16 1.24 6.42
C ARG A 45 -2.56 -0.02 7.05
N ALA A 46 -2.59 -0.07 8.39
CA ALA A 46 -2.26 -1.31 9.07
C ALA A 46 -3.43 -2.28 9.09
N GLU A 47 -3.08 -3.55 8.97
CA GLU A 47 -3.95 -4.72 9.05
C GLU A 47 -3.23 -5.78 9.91
N PRO A 48 -3.95 -6.80 10.43
CA PRO A 48 -3.32 -7.85 11.23
C PRO A 48 -2.15 -8.57 10.54
N ALA A 49 -2.14 -8.63 9.20
CA ALA A 49 -1.08 -9.26 8.41
C ALA A 49 0.10 -8.31 8.06
N GLY A 50 0.07 -7.05 8.50
CA GLY A 50 1.14 -6.06 8.24
C GLY A 50 0.61 -4.73 7.71
N LEU A 51 1.30 -4.11 6.74
CA LEU A 51 0.87 -2.86 6.11
C LEU A 51 0.34 -3.11 4.71
N ARG A 52 -0.94 -2.80 4.49
CA ARG A 52 -1.55 -2.83 3.16
C ARG A 52 -1.57 -1.43 2.57
N GLY A 53 -1.25 -1.31 1.29
CA GLY A 53 -1.27 -0.03 0.60
C GLY A 53 -1.62 -0.13 -0.87
N ALA A 54 -1.82 1.03 -1.47
CA ALA A 54 -1.92 1.17 -2.91
C ALA A 54 -0.99 2.29 -3.40
N VAL A 55 -0.45 2.10 -4.59
CA VAL A 55 0.32 3.10 -5.33
C VAL A 55 -0.42 3.45 -6.62
N ARG A 56 -0.34 4.73 -6.99
CA ARG A 56 -0.83 5.27 -8.24
C ARG A 56 0.32 5.41 -9.22
N VAL A 57 0.15 4.90 -10.43
CA VAL A 57 1.19 4.84 -11.47
C VAL A 57 0.65 5.49 -12.73
N LEU A 58 1.43 6.35 -13.38
CA LEU A 58 1.08 6.92 -14.67
C LEU A 58 1.10 5.83 -15.75
N ASN A 59 0.03 5.74 -16.54
CA ASN A 59 -0.12 4.72 -17.57
C ASN A 59 0.68 5.08 -18.82
N LEU A 60 1.97 4.71 -18.85
CA LEU A 60 2.89 4.98 -19.97
C LEU A 60 3.03 3.81 -20.96
N ALA A 61 2.74 2.59 -20.53
CA ALA A 61 2.88 1.36 -21.31
C ALA A 61 1.97 0.28 -20.71
N TYR A 62 1.59 -0.75 -21.47
CA TYR A 62 0.78 -1.84 -20.92
C TYR A 62 1.52 -2.58 -19.80
N GLU A 63 2.74 -3.03 -20.07
CA GLU A 63 3.57 -3.77 -19.12
C GLU A 63 4.22 -2.86 -18.08
N LYS A 64 4.00 -3.17 -16.81
CA LYS A 64 4.57 -2.43 -15.67
C LYS A 64 4.95 -3.42 -14.58
N ALA A 65 6.18 -3.33 -14.09
CA ALA A 65 6.61 -4.00 -12.87
C ALA A 65 6.70 -2.94 -11.77
N VAL A 66 5.95 -3.14 -10.68
CA VAL A 66 5.92 -2.22 -9.55
C VAL A 66 6.30 -2.99 -8.30
N SER A 67 7.28 -2.50 -7.57
CA SER A 67 7.69 -3.07 -6.30
C SER A 67 7.79 -2.02 -5.22
N VAL A 68 7.59 -2.44 -3.97
CA VAL A 68 7.68 -1.60 -2.79
C VAL A 68 8.83 -2.10 -1.93
N ARG A 69 9.84 -1.24 -1.77
CA ARG A 69 11.02 -1.51 -0.94
C ARG A 69 10.88 -0.83 0.41
N TYR A 70 11.11 -1.58 1.48
CA TYR A 70 10.99 -1.09 2.85
C TYR A 70 12.14 -1.57 3.73
N THR A 71 12.32 -0.91 4.88
CA THR A 71 13.34 -1.22 5.89
C THR A 71 12.79 -0.99 7.29
N LEU A 72 13.32 -1.69 8.28
CA LEU A 72 13.04 -1.51 9.70
C LEU A 72 14.29 -1.08 10.49
N ASN A 73 15.43 -0.93 9.82
CA ASN A 73 16.74 -0.72 10.45
C ASN A 73 17.56 0.35 9.74
N ARG A 74 16.95 1.53 9.51
CA ARG A 74 17.63 2.69 8.92
C ARG A 74 18.32 2.38 7.57
N TRP A 75 17.68 1.54 6.75
CA TRP A 75 18.20 1.09 5.45
C TRP A 75 19.47 0.22 5.49
N ALA A 76 19.85 -0.32 6.65
CA ALA A 76 20.94 -1.30 6.72
C ALA A 76 20.58 -2.62 6.02
N SER A 77 19.31 -3.02 6.09
CA SER A 77 18.72 -4.07 5.24
C SER A 77 17.39 -3.60 4.66
N CYS A 78 17.07 -4.08 3.46
CA CYS A 78 15.79 -3.82 2.82
C CYS A 78 15.12 -5.12 2.37
N ALA A 79 13.80 -5.12 2.43
CA ALA A 79 12.96 -6.13 1.81
C ALA A 79 12.15 -5.48 0.69
N GLU A 80 11.77 -6.28 -0.31
CA GLU A 80 11.01 -5.83 -1.46
C GLU A 80 9.84 -6.76 -1.70
N VAL A 81 8.67 -6.17 -1.97
CA VAL A 81 7.46 -6.91 -2.35
C VAL A 81 6.95 -6.40 -3.68
N ALA A 82 6.52 -7.32 -4.54
CA ALA A 82 5.84 -6.97 -5.78
C ALA A 82 4.43 -6.41 -5.46
N ALA A 83 4.07 -5.32 -6.13
CA ALA A 83 2.72 -4.80 -6.10
C ALA A 83 1.92 -5.40 -7.26
N ALA A 84 0.69 -5.82 -6.97
CA ALA A 84 -0.21 -6.41 -7.95
C ALA A 84 -1.09 -5.32 -8.56
N TYR A 85 -1.33 -5.39 -9.87
CA TYR A 85 -2.29 -4.51 -10.52
C TYR A 85 -3.66 -4.64 -9.85
N GLN A 86 -4.24 -3.50 -9.51
CA GLN A 86 -5.60 -3.40 -8.99
C GLN A 86 -6.39 -2.59 -10.01
N SER A 87 -7.43 -3.20 -10.58
CA SER A 87 -8.35 -2.51 -11.48
C SER A 87 -8.79 -1.21 -10.81
N ALA A 88 -8.36 -0.08 -11.37
CA ALA A 88 -8.85 1.20 -10.94
C ALA A 88 -10.32 1.24 -11.36
N GLY A 89 -11.22 1.71 -10.46
CA GLY A 89 -12.62 1.94 -10.82
C GLY A 89 -12.75 2.93 -12.00
N PRO A 90 -13.93 3.48 -12.29
CA PRO A 90 -14.07 4.47 -13.36
C PRO A 90 -13.16 5.67 -13.06
N THR A 91 -11.98 5.64 -13.66
CA THR A 91 -10.89 6.59 -13.51
C THR A 91 -10.35 6.80 -14.90
N ASP A 92 -9.76 7.96 -15.10
CA ASP A 92 -9.64 8.70 -16.36
C ASP A 92 -8.77 8.02 -17.45
N GLY A 93 -8.42 6.74 -17.29
CA GLY A 93 -7.55 5.95 -18.16
C GLY A 93 -6.07 6.32 -18.08
N LEU A 94 -5.75 7.44 -17.41
CA LEU A 94 -4.41 8.02 -17.36
C LEU A 94 -3.48 7.35 -16.34
N THR A 95 -4.03 6.66 -15.35
CA THR A 95 -3.25 6.11 -14.24
C THR A 95 -3.78 4.76 -13.81
N ASP A 96 -2.86 3.86 -13.51
CA ASP A 96 -3.13 2.56 -12.92
C ASP A 96 -2.96 2.59 -11.41
N ARG A 97 -3.62 1.65 -10.73
CA ARG A 97 -3.44 1.40 -9.31
C ARG A 97 -2.76 0.04 -9.12
N PHE A 98 -1.79 -0.03 -8.23
CA PHE A 98 -1.18 -1.28 -7.81
C PHE A 98 -1.30 -1.40 -6.28
N ALA A 99 -1.71 -2.57 -5.80
CA ALA A 99 -1.85 -2.86 -4.38
C ALA A 99 -0.68 -3.72 -3.88
N PHE A 100 -0.25 -3.49 -2.65
CA PHE A 100 0.82 -4.24 -2.01
C PHE A 100 0.47 -4.58 -0.56
N LEU A 101 1.15 -5.60 -0.04
CA LEU A 101 1.13 -5.96 1.38
C LEU A 101 2.57 -6.10 1.84
N LEU A 102 2.97 -5.33 2.83
CA LEU A 102 4.24 -5.49 3.53
C LEU A 102 4.00 -6.47 4.69
N PRO A 103 4.57 -7.69 4.66
CA PRO A 103 4.52 -8.60 5.79
C PRO A 103 5.42 -8.06 6.89
N LEU A 104 4.83 -7.42 7.87
CA LEU A 104 5.51 -6.89 9.04
C LEU A 104 5.16 -7.79 10.21
N GLY A 105 5.87 -8.91 10.29
CA GLY A 105 5.58 -9.97 11.26
C GLY A 105 6.09 -11.32 10.80
N ALA A 106 7.30 -11.65 11.23
CA ALA A 106 7.71 -12.97 11.70
C ALA A 106 8.71 -12.73 12.84
#